data_AF-A0A1H9E396-F1
#
_entry.id   AF-A0A1H9E396-F1
#
_cell.length_a   1.000
_cell.length_b   1.000
_cell.length_c   1.000
_cell.angle_alpha   90.00
_cell.angle_beta   90.00
_cell.angle_gamma   90.00
#
_symmetry.space_group_name_H-M   'P 1'
#
loop_
_entity.id
_entity.type
_entity.pdbx_description
1 polymer ?
#
loop_
_entity_poly.entity_id
_entity_poly.type
_entity_poly.pdbx_seq_one_letter_code
_entity_poly.pdbx_strand_id
1 'polypeptide(L)'
;MTRSSTRVPPILLLFVLVPLAVEGFWVFWPALQGFWLALTNWDGVSPPRFVGLGNYARMLDDPVFHTAATNTAIWLVLFGGLSAVGGLGLAVLLQKERRGVGVYRAALFVPVVFSLVATSLIWQVLYQPGGIFDSSPLADPDTAIYAVLVPALWRQVGYVMVLYLAGLKGIDPGLYEAATLDGATAWERFRHITWPQLGSVNSVVLSVIVIDSLRSFDVVWSMTRGGPYHSSELLSTYMYSTAFQSLKLGYASALAVVIFVLAFGVIVTYLVRAFREN
;
A
#
# COMPACT_ATOMS: atom_id res chain seq x y z
N MET A 1 22.93 14.96 -46.08
CA MET A 1 21.57 14.77 -45.52
C MET A 1 21.12 13.34 -45.79
N THR A 2 21.45 12.40 -44.90
CA THR A 2 21.03 11.00 -44.98
C THR A 2 19.91 10.76 -43.98
N ARG A 3 18.69 10.53 -44.47
CA ARG A 3 17.55 10.11 -43.65
C ARG A 3 17.87 8.72 -43.07
N SER A 4 18.23 8.63 -41.79
CA SER A 4 18.27 7.33 -41.13
C SER A 4 16.82 6.87 -40.95
N SER A 5 16.46 5.83 -41.68
CA SER A 5 15.23 5.08 -41.45
C SER A 5 15.42 4.33 -40.12
N THR A 6 14.96 4.92 -39.01
CA THR A 6 14.92 4.31 -37.68
C THR A 6 13.87 3.18 -37.63
N ARG A 7 14.08 2.11 -38.41
CA ARG A 7 13.29 0.88 -38.26
C ARG A 7 13.75 0.21 -36.98
N VAL A 8 12.88 0.24 -35.96
CA VAL A 8 13.09 -0.49 -34.71
C VAL A 8 13.27 -1.98 -35.09
N PRO A 9 14.39 -2.62 -34.70
CA PRO A 9 14.63 -4.01 -35.05
C PRO A 9 13.52 -4.91 -34.48
N PRO A 10 13.04 -5.92 -35.23
CA PRO A 10 11.90 -6.75 -34.83
C PRO A 10 12.07 -7.42 -33.46
N ILE A 11 13.30 -7.71 -33.05
CA ILE A 11 13.60 -8.30 -31.75
C ILE A 11 13.27 -7.35 -30.58
N LEU A 12 13.47 -6.04 -30.74
CA LEU A 12 13.08 -5.05 -29.73
C LEU A 12 11.55 -4.90 -29.66
N LEU A 13 10.87 -5.03 -30.80
CA LEU A 13 9.41 -5.06 -30.83
C LEU A 13 8.87 -6.31 -30.13
N LEU A 14 9.43 -7.50 -30.39
CA LEU A 14 9.04 -8.74 -29.70
C LEU A 14 9.28 -8.66 -28.20
N PHE A 15 10.41 -8.06 -27.78
CA PHE A 15 10.75 -7.89 -26.36
C PHE A 15 9.72 -7.05 -25.58
N VAL A 16 9.05 -6.10 -26.24
CA VAL A 16 7.99 -5.28 -25.63
C VAL A 16 6.60 -5.89 -25.84
N LEU A 17 6.30 -6.35 -27.05
CA LEU A 17 4.97 -6.82 -27.42
C LEU A 17 4.60 -8.13 -26.75
N VAL A 18 5.54 -9.05 -26.53
CA VAL A 18 5.24 -10.34 -25.89
C VAL A 18 4.82 -10.14 -24.43
N PRO A 19 5.58 -9.44 -23.56
CA PRO A 19 5.13 -9.14 -22.20
C PRO A 19 3.84 -8.32 -22.18
N LEU A 20 3.70 -7.33 -23.09
CA LEU A 20 2.49 -6.51 -23.17
C LEU A 20 1.25 -7.34 -23.54
N ALA A 21 1.38 -8.31 -24.45
CA ALA A 21 0.28 -9.19 -24.83
C ALA A 21 -0.10 -10.13 -23.68
N VAL A 22 0.90 -10.66 -22.96
CA VAL A 22 0.68 -11.49 -21.77
C VAL A 22 -0.05 -10.68 -20.69
N GLU A 23 0.42 -9.46 -20.38
CA GLU A 23 -0.23 -8.57 -19.42
C GLU A 23 -1.64 -8.16 -19.88
N GLY A 24 -1.79 -7.84 -21.17
CA GLY A 24 -3.06 -7.54 -21.84
C GLY A 24 -4.10 -8.63 -21.61
N PHE A 25 -3.71 -9.88 -21.83
CA PHE A 25 -4.61 -11.01 -21.72
C PHE A 25 -4.87 -11.46 -20.29
N TRP A 26 -3.84 -11.53 -19.43
CA TRP A 26 -3.98 -12.10 -18.09
C TRP A 26 -4.42 -11.09 -17.03
N VAL A 27 -4.15 -9.80 -17.23
CA VAL A 27 -4.45 -8.76 -16.24
C VAL A 27 -5.52 -7.80 -16.75
N PHE A 28 -5.29 -7.17 -17.90
CA PHE A 28 -6.20 -6.12 -18.37
C PHE A 28 -7.54 -6.67 -18.84
N TRP A 29 -7.56 -7.81 -19.54
CA TRP A 29 -8.82 -8.41 -20.00
C TRP A 29 -9.76 -8.81 -18.86
N PRO A 30 -9.33 -9.58 -17.82
CA PRO A 30 -10.17 -9.86 -16.66
C PRO A 30 -10.58 -8.61 -15.88
N ALA A 31 -9.69 -7.61 -15.79
CA ALA A 31 -10.03 -6.33 -15.15
C ALA A 31 -11.21 -5.63 -15.88
N LEU A 32 -11.16 -5.57 -17.22
CA LEU A 32 -12.25 -5.04 -18.06
C LEU A 32 -13.55 -5.83 -17.89
N GLN A 33 -13.46 -7.17 -17.81
CA GLN A 33 -14.62 -8.00 -17.49
C GLN A 33 -15.20 -7.67 -16.11
N GLY A 34 -14.36 -7.37 -15.11
CA GLY A 34 -14.78 -6.90 -13.79
C GLY A 34 -15.65 -5.65 -13.85
N PHE A 35 -15.31 -4.66 -14.70
CA PHE A 35 -16.15 -3.47 -14.90
C PHE A 35 -17.53 -3.82 -15.47
N TRP A 36 -17.62 -4.79 -16.38
CA TRP A 36 -18.91 -5.24 -16.89
C TRP A 36 -19.70 -6.02 -15.84
N LEU A 37 -19.05 -6.93 -15.12
CA LEU A 37 -19.67 -7.72 -14.05
C LEU A 37 -20.19 -6.83 -12.91
N ALA A 38 -19.52 -5.71 -12.63
CA ALA A 38 -19.97 -4.71 -11.67
C ALA A 38 -21.35 -4.10 -12.01
N LEU A 39 -21.80 -4.20 -13.26
CA LEU A 39 -23.12 -3.75 -13.72
C LEU A 39 -24.16 -4.88 -13.76
N THR A 40 -23.80 -6.07 -13.26
CA THR A 40 -24.65 -7.26 -13.28
C THR A 40 -24.95 -7.75 -11.86
N ASN A 41 -26.07 -8.44 -11.70
CA ASN A 41 -26.32 -9.31 -10.57
C ASN A 41 -25.93 -10.73 -10.99
N TRP A 42 -24.76 -11.17 -10.54
CA TRP A 42 -24.18 -12.46 -10.88
C TRP A 42 -23.68 -13.17 -9.63
N ASP A 43 -24.02 -14.46 -9.53
CA ASP A 43 -23.70 -15.37 -8.43
C ASP A 43 -22.56 -16.35 -8.78
N GLY A 44 -22.04 -16.31 -10.02
CA GLY A 44 -21.02 -17.24 -10.50
C GLY A 44 -21.55 -18.54 -11.10
N VAL A 45 -22.85 -18.80 -10.97
CA VAL A 45 -23.48 -20.07 -11.39
C VAL A 45 -24.56 -19.82 -12.42
N SER A 46 -25.49 -18.92 -12.10
CA SER A 46 -26.55 -18.49 -12.99
C SER A 46 -26.02 -17.53 -14.07
N PRO A 47 -26.69 -17.41 -15.23
CA PRO A 47 -26.35 -16.38 -16.20
C PRO A 47 -26.42 -14.97 -15.56
N PRO A 48 -25.42 -14.10 -15.80
CA PRO A 48 -25.40 -12.75 -15.24
C PRO A 48 -26.59 -11.93 -15.74
N ARG A 49 -27.32 -11.29 -14.82
CA ARG A 49 -28.44 -10.39 -15.16
C ARG A 49 -27.97 -8.95 -15.10
N PHE A 50 -28.12 -8.19 -16.18
CA PHE A 50 -27.75 -6.78 -16.18
C PHE A 50 -28.67 -5.96 -15.26
N VAL A 51 -28.09 -5.20 -14.34
CA VAL A 51 -28.80 -4.35 -13.37
C VAL A 51 -28.33 -2.89 -13.42
N GLY A 52 -27.48 -2.52 -14.38
CA GLY A 52 -26.91 -1.19 -14.49
C GLY A 52 -26.18 -0.78 -13.22
N LEU A 53 -26.48 0.40 -12.69
CA LEU A 53 -25.85 0.92 -11.46
C LEU A 53 -26.46 0.37 -10.15
N GLY A 54 -27.33 -0.64 -10.21
CA GLY A 54 -28.03 -1.18 -9.05
C GLY A 54 -27.09 -1.68 -7.93
N ASN A 55 -25.89 -2.16 -8.25
CA ASN A 55 -24.89 -2.52 -7.24
C ASN A 55 -24.38 -1.31 -6.46
N TYR A 56 -24.11 -0.20 -7.15
CA TYR A 56 -23.64 1.03 -6.52
C TYR A 56 -24.74 1.70 -5.70
N ALA A 57 -25.99 1.66 -6.15
CA ALA A 57 -27.13 2.12 -5.34
C ALA A 57 -27.23 1.33 -4.03
N ARG A 58 -27.10 0.00 -4.08
CA ARG A 58 -27.09 -0.85 -2.88
C ARG A 58 -25.93 -0.55 -1.93
N MET A 59 -24.77 -0.15 -2.45
CA MET A 59 -23.62 0.23 -1.60
C MET A 59 -23.91 1.46 -0.74
N LEU A 60 -24.71 2.40 -1.24
CA LEU A 60 -25.03 3.62 -0.50
C LEU A 60 -25.81 3.34 0.79
N ASP A 61 -26.56 2.24 0.83
CA ASP A 61 -27.35 1.82 1.99
C ASP A 61 -26.71 0.65 2.76
N ASP A 62 -25.50 0.21 2.37
CA ASP A 62 -24.81 -0.93 2.98
C ASP A 62 -23.96 -0.49 4.18
N PRO A 63 -24.36 -0.80 5.43
CA PRO A 63 -23.59 -0.39 6.60
C PRO A 63 -22.20 -1.03 6.66
N VAL A 64 -22.02 -2.23 6.12
CA VAL A 64 -20.71 -2.91 6.09
C VAL A 64 -19.79 -2.21 5.11
N PHE A 65 -20.32 -1.76 3.97
CA PHE A 65 -19.55 -0.93 3.02
C PHE A 65 -19.06 0.36 3.69
N HIS A 66 -19.91 1.07 4.42
CA HIS A 66 -19.53 2.31 5.11
C HIS A 66 -18.45 2.09 6.18
N THR A 67 -18.58 1.01 6.97
CA THR A 67 -17.55 0.60 7.92
C THR A 67 -16.24 0.28 7.21
N ALA A 68 -16.28 -0.55 6.16
CA ALA A 68 -15.10 -0.93 5.39
C ALA A 68 -14.42 0.26 4.70
N ALA A 69 -15.20 1.21 4.17
CA ALA A 69 -14.70 2.43 3.57
C ALA A 69 -14.01 3.34 4.60
N THR A 70 -14.64 3.51 5.77
CA THR A 70 -14.08 4.29 6.89
C THR A 70 -12.78 3.67 7.38
N ASN A 71 -12.78 2.36 7.61
CA ASN A 71 -11.60 1.60 8.01
C ASN A 71 -10.48 1.67 6.96
N THR A 72 -10.81 1.61 5.67
CA THR A 72 -9.83 1.77 4.59
C THR A 72 -9.22 3.18 4.59
N ALA A 73 -10.01 4.22 4.88
CA ALA A 73 -9.50 5.58 5.02
C ALA A 73 -8.60 5.74 6.26
N ILE A 74 -9.03 5.21 7.42
CA ILE A 74 -8.23 5.17 8.65
C ILE A 74 -6.92 4.42 8.39
N TRP A 75 -6.99 3.27 7.73
CA TRP A 75 -5.84 2.46 7.36
C TRP A 75 -4.90 3.23 6.46
N LEU A 76 -5.39 3.86 5.38
CA LEU A 76 -4.57 4.65 4.47
C LEU A 76 -3.82 5.77 5.20
N VAL A 77 -4.50 6.50 6.08
CA VAL A 77 -3.90 7.62 6.83
C VAL A 77 -2.90 7.11 7.87
N LEU A 78 -3.28 6.13 8.70
CA LEU A 78 -2.43 5.67 9.79
C LEU A 78 -1.31 4.77 9.31
N PHE A 79 -1.61 3.74 8.51
CA PHE A 79 -0.58 2.88 7.93
C PHE A 79 0.38 3.71 7.10
N GLY A 80 -0.15 4.58 6.23
CA GLY A 80 0.69 5.36 5.34
C GLY A 80 1.49 6.44 6.05
N GLY A 81 0.83 7.25 6.88
CA GLY A 81 1.48 8.31 7.64
C GLY A 81 2.55 7.78 8.58
N LEU A 82 2.23 6.75 9.38
CA LEU A 82 3.18 6.18 10.34
C LEU A 82 4.32 5.42 9.64
N SER A 83 4.06 4.78 8.50
CA SER A 83 5.14 4.16 7.70
C SER A 83 6.10 5.20 7.14
N ALA A 84 5.59 6.30 6.58
CA ALA A 84 6.41 7.38 6.04
C ALA A 84 7.24 8.06 7.14
N VAL A 85 6.59 8.47 8.24
CA VAL A 85 7.22 9.16 9.36
C VAL A 85 8.21 8.23 10.08
N GLY A 86 7.79 7.01 10.41
CA GLY A 86 8.63 6.03 11.09
C GLY A 86 9.83 5.62 10.24
N GLY A 87 9.60 5.33 8.95
CA GLY A 87 10.67 4.96 8.03
C GLY A 87 11.69 6.08 7.83
N LEU A 88 11.23 7.31 7.63
CA LEU A 88 12.11 8.48 7.52
C LEU A 88 12.88 8.74 8.82
N GLY A 89 12.18 8.69 9.96
CA GLY A 89 12.79 8.88 11.28
C GLY A 89 13.92 7.88 11.53
N LEU A 90 13.66 6.59 11.30
CA LEU A 90 14.69 5.54 11.43
C LEU A 90 15.81 5.72 10.39
N ALA A 91 15.50 6.11 9.17
CA ALA A 91 16.51 6.35 8.13
C ALA A 91 17.46 7.50 8.51
N VAL A 92 16.94 8.61 9.03
CA VAL A 92 17.76 9.74 9.52
C VAL A 92 18.60 9.33 10.72
N LEU A 93 18.03 8.58 11.67
CA LEU A 93 18.77 8.08 12.84
C LEU A 93 19.91 7.13 12.45
N LEU A 94 19.69 6.30 11.43
CA LEU A 94 20.63 5.28 10.97
C LEU A 94 21.42 5.70 9.74
N GLN A 95 21.34 6.97 9.30
CA GLN A 95 22.08 7.46 8.13
C GLN A 95 23.58 7.48 8.40
N LYS A 96 23.99 7.96 9.57
CA LYS A 96 25.41 8.11 9.93
C LYS A 96 26.06 6.74 10.09
N GLU A 97 27.14 6.50 9.34
CA GLU A 97 27.93 5.29 9.46
C GLU A 97 28.61 5.26 10.86
N ARG A 98 28.21 4.26 11.66
CA ARG A 98 28.75 3.98 13.00
C ARG A 98 29.02 2.50 13.12
N ARG A 99 29.95 2.10 13.99
CA ARG A 99 30.24 0.69 14.23
C ARG A 99 28.97 -0.03 14.69
N GLY A 100 28.55 -1.06 13.95
CA GLY A 100 27.35 -1.84 14.24
C GLY A 100 26.04 -1.34 13.61
N VAL A 101 26.03 -0.21 12.88
CA VAL A 101 24.79 0.32 12.25
C VAL A 101 24.13 -0.69 11.30
N GLY A 102 24.93 -1.53 10.64
CA GLY A 102 24.45 -2.61 9.77
C GLY A 102 23.57 -3.63 10.49
N VAL A 103 23.86 -3.93 11.76
CA VAL A 103 23.06 -4.86 12.58
C VAL A 103 21.68 -4.28 12.87
N TYR A 104 21.61 -2.98 13.23
CA TYR A 104 20.34 -2.31 13.46
C TYR A 104 19.50 -2.21 12.17
N ARG A 105 20.12 -1.83 11.05
CA ARG A 105 19.45 -1.80 9.73
C ARG A 105 18.91 -3.18 9.36
N ALA A 106 19.69 -4.24 9.58
CA ALA A 106 19.27 -5.61 9.33
C ALA A 106 18.11 -6.02 10.25
N ALA A 107 18.22 -5.82 11.56
CA ALA A 107 17.18 -6.19 12.53
C ALA A 107 15.84 -5.50 12.27
N LEU A 108 15.86 -4.21 11.85
CA LEU A 108 14.65 -3.46 11.50
C LEU A 108 14.09 -3.85 10.12
N PHE A 109 14.90 -4.45 9.24
CA PHE A 109 14.47 -4.91 7.91
C PHE A 109 14.07 -6.40 7.88
N VAL A 110 14.52 -7.21 8.85
CA VAL A 110 14.12 -8.62 9.02
C VAL A 110 12.61 -8.86 8.85
N PRO A 111 11.70 -8.02 9.37
CA PRO A 111 10.26 -8.21 9.21
C PRO A 111 9.81 -8.27 7.75
N VAL A 112 10.48 -7.51 6.86
CA VAL A 112 10.16 -7.41 5.43
C VAL A 112 10.39 -8.74 4.70
N VAL A 113 11.26 -9.59 5.24
CA VAL A 113 11.61 -10.89 4.65
C VAL A 113 10.50 -11.92 4.88
N PHE A 114 9.67 -11.75 5.92
CA PHE A 114 8.55 -12.65 6.19
C PHE A 114 7.34 -12.31 5.32
N SER A 115 6.61 -13.36 4.88
CA SER A 115 5.30 -13.17 4.25
C SER A 115 4.33 -12.50 5.24
N LEU A 116 3.34 -11.75 4.72
CA LEU A 116 2.32 -11.14 5.57
C LEU A 116 1.58 -12.16 6.42
N VAL A 117 1.26 -13.32 5.86
CA VAL A 117 0.60 -14.41 6.59
C VAL A 117 1.45 -14.91 7.74
N ALA A 118 2.76 -15.15 7.52
CA ALA A 118 3.66 -15.57 8.58
C ALA A 118 3.78 -14.51 9.69
N THR A 119 3.91 -13.23 9.30
CA THR A 119 3.90 -12.11 10.25
C THR A 119 2.60 -12.07 11.05
N SER A 120 1.44 -12.23 10.41
CA SER A 120 0.14 -12.28 11.07
C SER A 120 0.03 -13.42 12.09
N LEU A 121 0.60 -14.60 11.80
CA LEU A 121 0.59 -15.73 12.73
C LEU A 121 1.45 -15.47 13.96
N ILE A 122 2.64 -14.87 13.79
CA ILE A 122 3.51 -14.48 14.91
C ILE A 122 2.74 -13.54 15.85
N TRP A 123 2.13 -12.49 15.29
CA TRP A 123 1.42 -11.49 16.08
C TRP A 123 0.14 -12.03 16.73
N GLN A 124 -0.56 -12.98 16.10
CA GLN A 124 -1.68 -13.68 16.74
C GLN A 124 -1.24 -14.40 18.02
N VAL A 125 -0.08 -15.09 18.01
CA VAL A 125 0.45 -15.73 19.23
C VAL A 125 0.78 -14.70 20.30
N LEU A 126 1.33 -13.54 19.91
CA LEU A 126 1.63 -12.46 20.86
C LEU A 126 0.38 -11.84 21.50
N TYR A 127 -0.74 -11.82 20.77
CA TYR A 127 -2.01 -11.24 21.19
C TYR A 127 -2.96 -12.21 21.90
N GLN A 128 -2.67 -13.51 21.93
CA GLN A 128 -3.48 -14.48 22.66
C GLN A 128 -3.49 -14.20 24.17
N PRO A 129 -4.56 -14.56 24.90
CA PRO A 129 -4.56 -14.58 26.36
C PRO A 129 -3.36 -15.39 26.90
N GLY A 130 -2.61 -14.83 27.85
CA GLY A 130 -1.34 -15.41 28.33
C GLY A 130 -0.13 -15.19 27.41
N GLY A 131 -0.32 -14.47 26.29
CA GLY A 131 0.75 -13.97 25.43
C GLY A 131 1.42 -12.71 26.00
N ILE A 132 2.36 -12.13 25.24
CA ILE A 132 3.18 -10.98 25.71
C ILE A 132 2.32 -9.76 26.08
N PHE A 133 1.24 -9.52 25.33
CA PHE A 133 0.41 -8.32 25.52
C PHE A 133 -0.83 -8.55 26.39
N ASP A 134 -1.15 -9.81 26.71
CA ASP A 134 -2.26 -10.28 27.60
C ASP A 134 -3.59 -9.50 27.53
N SER A 135 -3.95 -8.96 26.36
CA SER A 135 -5.06 -8.00 26.21
C SER A 135 -6.07 -8.36 25.14
N SER A 136 -5.90 -9.50 24.44
CA SER A 136 -6.77 -9.96 23.35
C SER A 136 -7.31 -8.84 22.43
N PRO A 137 -6.46 -7.92 21.93
CA PRO A 137 -6.91 -6.72 21.22
C PRO A 137 -7.56 -7.03 19.86
N LEU A 138 -7.50 -8.28 19.39
CA LEU A 138 -8.20 -8.73 18.19
C LEU A 138 -9.68 -9.05 18.44
N ALA A 139 -10.10 -9.22 19.70
CA ALA A 139 -11.46 -9.61 20.07
C ALA A 139 -12.38 -8.41 20.36
N ASP A 140 -11.81 -7.22 20.57
CA ASP A 140 -12.53 -5.99 20.84
C ASP A 140 -12.71 -5.17 19.55
N PRO A 141 -13.94 -4.83 19.15
CA PRO A 141 -14.21 -4.02 17.97
C PRO A 141 -13.47 -2.68 17.92
N ASP A 142 -13.23 -2.05 19.07
CA ASP A 142 -12.61 -0.72 19.11
C ASP A 142 -11.09 -0.79 18.91
N THR A 143 -10.47 -1.95 19.15
CA THR A 143 -9.01 -2.12 19.09
C THR A 143 -8.53 -3.00 17.94
N ALA A 144 -9.41 -3.82 17.34
CA ALA A 144 -9.05 -4.81 16.34
C ALA A 144 -8.32 -4.23 15.12
N ILE A 145 -8.80 -3.12 14.54
CA ILE A 145 -8.14 -2.51 13.37
C ILE A 145 -6.73 -2.02 13.71
N TYR A 146 -6.54 -1.45 14.90
CA TYR A 146 -5.24 -0.96 15.37
C TYR A 146 -4.30 -2.11 15.71
N ALA A 147 -4.82 -3.19 16.30
CA ALA A 147 -4.06 -4.40 16.58
C ALA A 147 -3.51 -5.03 15.30
N VAL A 148 -4.30 -5.05 14.22
CA VAL A 148 -3.85 -5.53 12.90
C VAL A 148 -2.88 -4.54 12.22
N LEU A 149 -3.02 -3.25 12.50
CA LEU A 149 -2.15 -2.20 11.96
C LEU A 149 -0.68 -2.36 12.42
N VAL A 150 -0.46 -2.77 13.67
CA VAL A 150 0.88 -2.91 14.27
C VAL A 150 1.79 -3.87 13.47
N PRO A 151 1.41 -5.15 13.20
CA PRO A 151 2.22 -6.04 12.36
C PRO A 151 2.48 -5.49 10.96
N ALA A 152 1.48 -4.82 10.37
CA ALA A 152 1.60 -4.22 9.06
C ALA A 152 2.67 -3.10 9.07
N LEU A 153 2.63 -2.22 10.08
CA LEU A 153 3.60 -1.16 10.28
C LEU A 153 4.99 -1.69 10.58
N TRP A 154 5.10 -2.73 11.42
CA TRP A 154 6.38 -3.37 11.76
C TRP A 154 7.15 -3.80 10.51
N ARG A 155 6.44 -4.31 9.50
CA ARG A 155 7.01 -4.60 8.19
C ARG A 155 7.27 -3.32 7.37
N GLN A 156 6.25 -2.48 7.23
CA GLN A 156 6.28 -1.38 6.26
C GLN A 156 7.28 -0.29 6.62
N VAL A 157 7.43 0.02 7.90
CA VAL A 157 8.42 0.99 8.41
C VAL A 157 9.85 0.56 8.01
N GLY A 158 10.18 -0.73 8.14
CA GLY A 158 11.48 -1.27 7.73
C GLY A 158 11.73 -1.15 6.24
N TYR A 159 10.72 -1.40 5.41
CA TYR A 159 10.80 -1.23 3.96
C TYR A 159 11.01 0.24 3.56
N VAL A 160 10.19 1.14 4.09
CA VAL A 160 10.26 2.59 3.81
C VAL A 160 11.58 3.19 4.32
N MET A 161 12.09 2.74 5.46
CA MET A 161 13.41 3.12 5.97
C MET A 161 14.52 2.86 4.95
N VAL A 162 14.52 1.70 4.29
CA VAL A 162 15.56 1.36 3.30
C VAL A 162 15.48 2.27 2.07
N LEU A 163 14.26 2.61 1.61
CA LEU A 163 14.07 3.56 0.51
C LEU A 163 14.65 4.94 0.86
N TYR A 164 14.36 5.44 2.07
CA TYR A 164 14.92 6.70 2.53
C TYR A 164 16.43 6.66 2.75
N LEU A 165 16.98 5.56 3.28
CA LEU A 165 18.44 5.40 3.41
C LEU A 165 19.14 5.45 2.04
N ALA A 166 18.54 4.88 1.00
CA ALA A 166 19.08 4.96 -0.36
C ALA A 166 19.07 6.40 -0.88
N GLY A 167 17.98 7.14 -0.65
CA GLY A 167 17.88 8.57 -0.98
C GLY A 167 18.90 9.44 -0.25
N LEU A 168 18.99 9.27 1.07
CA LEU A 168 19.88 10.02 1.95
C LEU A 168 21.37 9.83 1.61
N LYS A 169 21.74 8.69 1.03
CA LYS A 169 23.11 8.43 0.53
C LYS A 169 23.45 9.22 -0.74
N GLY A 170 22.44 9.67 -1.49
CA GLY A 170 22.63 10.46 -2.70
C GLY A 170 22.86 11.96 -2.44
N ILE A 171 22.67 12.43 -1.20
CA ILE A 171 22.85 13.84 -0.84
C ILE A 171 24.33 14.14 -0.66
N ASP A 172 24.81 15.21 -1.29
CA ASP A 172 26.20 15.69 -1.16
C ASP A 172 26.53 16.05 0.30
N PRO A 173 27.53 15.40 0.93
CA PRO A 173 27.98 15.74 2.27
C PRO A 173 28.39 17.21 2.44
N GLY A 174 28.92 17.85 1.39
CA GLY A 174 29.38 19.24 1.42
C GLY A 174 28.27 20.24 1.78
N LEU A 175 27.01 19.93 1.44
CA LEU A 175 25.86 20.76 1.83
C LEU A 175 25.65 20.78 3.35
N TYR A 176 25.86 19.63 4.00
CA TYR A 176 25.75 19.54 5.46
C TYR A 176 26.93 20.22 6.16
N GLU A 177 28.13 20.13 5.60
CA GLU A 177 29.32 20.78 6.13
C GLU A 177 29.20 22.31 6.05
N ALA A 178 28.84 22.85 4.89
CA ALA A 178 28.63 24.28 4.68
C ALA A 178 27.58 24.83 5.65
N ALA A 179 26.42 24.18 5.76
CA ALA A 179 25.37 24.60 6.68
C ALA A 179 25.80 24.53 8.16
N THR A 180 26.68 23.58 8.52
CA THR A 180 27.22 23.51 9.88
C THR A 180 28.18 24.67 10.17
N LEU A 181 28.97 25.09 9.18
CA LEU A 181 29.84 26.27 9.29
C LEU A 181 29.03 27.57 9.42
N ASP A 182 27.87 27.64 8.75
CA ASP A 182 26.92 28.75 8.84
C ASP A 182 26.09 28.74 10.14
N GLY A 183 26.33 27.78 11.05
CA GLY A 183 25.65 27.69 12.34
C GLY A 183 24.26 27.07 12.29
N ALA A 184 23.87 26.43 11.18
CA ALA A 184 22.55 25.83 11.04
C ALA A 184 22.35 24.64 11.99
N THR A 185 21.22 24.65 12.70
CA THR A 185 20.77 23.58 13.58
C THR A 185 20.44 22.29 12.82
N ALA A 186 20.30 21.17 13.53
CA ALA A 186 19.91 19.89 12.92
C ALA A 186 18.54 19.95 12.23
N TRP A 187 17.59 20.69 12.82
CA TRP A 187 16.25 20.87 12.24
C TRP A 187 16.28 21.74 10.99
N GLU A 188 17.06 22.82 10.98
CA GLU A 188 17.22 23.67 9.80
C GLU A 188 17.84 22.90 8.63
N ARG A 189 18.88 22.10 8.90
CA ARG A 189 19.48 21.21 7.90
C ARG A 189 18.48 20.17 7.39
N PHE A 190 17.68 19.57 8.26
CA PHE A 190 16.63 18.64 7.84
C PHE A 190 15.60 19.31 6.92
N ARG A 191 15.07 20.46 7.33
CA ARG A 191 13.99 21.16 6.60
C ARG A 191 14.45 21.75 5.27
N HIS A 192 15.66 22.30 5.20
CA HIS A 192 16.13 23.07 4.04
C HIS A 192 17.07 22.28 3.12
N ILE A 193 17.71 21.19 3.60
CA ILE A 193 18.65 20.40 2.80
C ILE A 193 18.10 19.00 2.58
N THR A 194 17.79 18.28 3.66
CA THR A 194 17.39 16.86 3.57
C THR A 194 16.03 16.69 2.91
N TRP A 195 14.98 17.33 3.44
CA TRP A 195 13.61 17.15 2.98
C TRP A 195 13.40 17.53 1.50
N PRO A 196 13.93 18.67 1.01
CA PRO A 196 13.79 19.04 -0.41
C PRO A 196 14.51 18.07 -1.33
N GLN A 197 15.73 17.62 -0.97
CA GLN A 197 16.48 16.67 -1.81
C GLN A 197 15.88 15.27 -1.84
N LEU A 198 15.07 14.91 -0.84
CA LEU A 198 14.31 13.66 -0.84
C LEU A 198 13.03 13.73 -1.67
N GLY A 199 12.74 14.81 -2.41
CA GLY A 199 11.50 14.96 -3.19
C GLY A 199 11.16 13.78 -4.10
N SER A 200 12.16 13.23 -4.81
CA SER A 200 12.01 12.04 -5.66
C SER A 200 11.80 10.74 -4.87
N VAL A 201 12.31 10.66 -3.65
CA VAL A 201 12.14 9.50 -2.77
C VAL A 201 10.82 9.55 -2.02
N ASN A 202 10.43 10.72 -1.51
CA ASN A 202 9.09 10.97 -0.95
C ASN A 202 8.00 10.53 -1.93
N SER A 203 8.25 10.83 -3.20
CA SER A 203 7.44 10.47 -4.35
C SER A 203 7.24 8.96 -4.52
N VAL A 204 8.35 8.21 -4.51
CA VAL A 204 8.32 6.74 -4.57
C VAL A 204 7.67 6.15 -3.32
N VAL A 205 8.04 6.63 -2.12
CA VAL A 205 7.53 6.15 -0.84
C VAL A 205 6.01 6.32 -0.75
N LEU A 206 5.49 7.48 -1.13
CA LEU A 206 4.06 7.75 -1.12
C LEU A 206 3.31 6.82 -2.10
N SER A 207 3.86 6.60 -3.30
CA SER A 207 3.27 5.69 -4.28
C SER A 207 3.16 4.27 -3.73
N VAL A 208 4.24 3.74 -3.16
CA VAL A 208 4.24 2.39 -2.60
C VAL A 208 3.27 2.28 -1.42
N ILE A 209 3.28 3.26 -0.53
CA ILE A 209 2.38 3.30 0.63
C ILE A 209 0.91 3.29 0.20
N VAL A 210 0.51 4.12 -0.76
CA VAL A 210 -0.88 4.19 -1.23
C VAL A 210 -1.30 2.86 -1.84
N ILE A 211 -0.44 2.27 -2.68
CA ILE A 211 -0.70 0.97 -3.31
C ILE A 211 -0.86 -0.11 -2.24
N ASP A 212 0.07 -0.18 -1.28
CA ASP A 212 0.04 -1.18 -0.21
C ASP A 212 -1.14 -0.98 0.74
N SER A 213 -1.50 0.26 1.07
CA SER A 213 -2.67 0.58 1.90
C SER A 213 -3.96 0.09 1.27
N LEU A 214 -4.19 0.39 -0.01
CA LEU A 214 -5.46 0.06 -0.67
C LEU A 214 -5.56 -1.41 -1.06
N ARG A 215 -4.42 -2.09 -1.25
CA ARG A 215 -4.35 -3.53 -1.51
C ARG A 215 -4.14 -4.36 -0.25
N SER A 216 -4.17 -3.73 0.94
CA SER A 216 -4.00 -4.44 2.21
C SER A 216 -5.13 -5.45 2.39
N PHE A 217 -4.82 -6.72 2.21
CA PHE A 217 -5.77 -7.83 2.35
C PHE A 217 -5.18 -8.90 3.28
N ASP A 218 -3.95 -9.35 2.97
CA ASP A 218 -3.37 -10.54 3.60
C ASP A 218 -3.31 -10.45 5.13
N VAL A 219 -2.90 -9.29 5.67
CA VAL A 219 -2.71 -9.12 7.12
C VAL A 219 -4.05 -9.12 7.88
N VAL A 220 -5.05 -8.39 7.37
CA VAL A 220 -6.39 -8.32 7.97
C VAL A 220 -7.09 -9.66 7.83
N TRP A 221 -7.03 -10.26 6.65
CA TRP A 221 -7.65 -11.56 6.40
C TRP A 221 -7.06 -12.67 7.26
N SER A 222 -5.74 -12.65 7.46
CA SER A 222 -5.04 -13.68 8.24
C SER A 222 -5.25 -13.53 9.75
N MET A 223 -5.47 -12.32 10.26
CA MET A 223 -5.59 -12.08 11.71
C MET A 223 -7.02 -12.06 12.21
N THR A 224 -7.94 -11.43 11.49
CA THR A 224 -9.31 -11.17 11.97
C THR A 224 -10.40 -11.54 10.97
N ARG A 225 -10.04 -11.72 9.69
CA ARG A 225 -11.02 -11.87 8.59
C ARG A 225 -12.05 -10.74 8.55
N GLY A 226 -11.62 -9.53 8.92
CA GLY A 226 -12.46 -8.33 9.01
C GLY A 226 -13.22 -8.17 10.33
N GLY A 227 -13.17 -9.16 11.23
CA GLY A 227 -13.88 -9.14 12.51
C GLY A 227 -13.20 -8.34 13.63
N PRO A 228 -13.82 -8.30 14.83
CA PRO A 228 -15.20 -8.73 15.12
C PRO A 228 -16.22 -7.76 14.50
N TYR A 229 -17.40 -8.24 14.09
CA TYR A 229 -18.49 -7.40 13.55
C TYR A 229 -18.08 -6.39 12.45
N HIS A 230 -17.22 -6.81 11.52
CA HIS A 230 -16.65 -5.96 10.47
C HIS A 230 -15.78 -4.77 10.95
N SER A 231 -15.44 -4.71 12.24
CA SER A 231 -14.68 -3.58 12.81
C SER A 231 -13.25 -3.41 12.28
N SER A 232 -12.63 -4.47 11.77
CA SER A 232 -11.33 -4.40 11.08
C SER A 232 -11.42 -4.63 9.58
N GLU A 233 -12.64 -4.74 9.04
CA GLU A 233 -12.90 -4.98 7.63
C GLU A 233 -12.39 -3.80 6.80
N LEU A 234 -11.63 -4.09 5.74
CA LEU A 234 -11.24 -3.15 4.71
C LEU A 234 -12.07 -3.40 3.44
N LEU A 235 -12.10 -2.44 2.51
CA LEU A 235 -12.80 -2.62 1.24
C LEU A 235 -12.30 -3.85 0.48
N SER A 236 -11.00 -4.12 0.54
CA SER A 236 -10.33 -5.29 -0.05
C SER A 236 -10.81 -6.62 0.55
N THR A 237 -10.92 -6.71 1.88
CA THR A 237 -11.39 -7.91 2.56
C THR A 237 -12.91 -8.08 2.38
N TYR A 238 -13.66 -6.98 2.35
CA TYR A 238 -15.10 -7.02 2.11
C TYR A 238 -15.43 -7.45 0.67
N MET A 239 -14.66 -6.96 -0.30
CA MET A 239 -14.74 -7.41 -1.69
C MET A 239 -14.50 -8.92 -1.78
N TYR A 240 -13.45 -9.42 -1.11
CA TYR A 240 -13.11 -10.84 -1.12
C TYR A 240 -14.18 -11.70 -0.45
N SER A 241 -14.62 -11.35 0.76
CA SER A 241 -15.66 -12.10 1.48
C SER A 241 -16.98 -12.11 0.69
N THR A 242 -17.32 -10.98 0.05
CA THR A 242 -18.53 -10.88 -0.77
C THR A 242 -18.43 -11.73 -2.04
N ALA A 243 -17.26 -11.77 -2.68
CA ALA A 243 -17.03 -12.58 -3.88
C ALA A 243 -17.06 -14.08 -3.57
N PHE A 244 -16.30 -14.51 -2.56
CA PHE A 244 -15.94 -15.92 -2.39
C PHE A 244 -16.64 -16.62 -1.22
N GLN A 245 -17.16 -15.87 -0.23
CA GLN A 245 -17.96 -16.46 0.85
C GLN A 245 -19.45 -16.26 0.62
N SER A 246 -19.86 -15.07 0.14
CA SER A 246 -21.26 -14.76 -0.13
C SER A 246 -21.69 -15.06 -1.57
N LEU A 247 -20.75 -15.38 -2.47
CA LEU A 247 -21.00 -15.63 -3.90
C LEU A 247 -21.79 -14.51 -4.59
N LYS A 248 -21.61 -13.25 -4.17
CA LYS A 248 -22.23 -12.08 -4.83
C LYS A 248 -21.21 -11.42 -5.76
N LEU A 249 -20.76 -12.14 -6.79
CA LEU A 249 -19.67 -11.71 -7.68
C LEU A 249 -19.95 -10.38 -8.39
N GLY A 250 -21.19 -10.11 -8.79
CA GLY A 250 -21.54 -8.82 -9.40
C GLY A 250 -21.35 -7.64 -8.44
N TYR A 251 -21.78 -7.80 -7.18
CA TYR A 251 -21.59 -6.77 -6.15
C TYR A 251 -20.12 -6.64 -5.74
N ALA A 252 -19.40 -7.75 -5.60
CA ALA A 252 -17.98 -7.73 -5.31
C ALA A 252 -17.17 -7.08 -6.45
N SER A 253 -17.56 -7.29 -7.71
CA SER A 253 -16.95 -6.62 -8.86
C SER A 253 -17.18 -5.10 -8.79
N ALA A 254 -18.36 -4.65 -8.34
CA ALA A 254 -18.60 -3.24 -8.09
C ALA A 254 -17.72 -2.68 -6.95
N LEU A 255 -17.48 -3.46 -5.88
CA LEU A 255 -16.55 -3.06 -4.80
C LEU A 255 -15.13 -2.93 -5.35
N ALA A 256 -14.70 -3.85 -6.21
CA ALA A 256 -13.40 -3.81 -6.88
C ALA A 256 -13.24 -2.54 -7.73
N VAL A 257 -14.29 -2.14 -8.46
CA VAL A 257 -14.30 -0.89 -9.24
C VAL A 257 -14.17 0.34 -8.32
N VAL A 258 -14.85 0.36 -7.17
CA VAL A 258 -14.70 1.45 -6.19
C VAL A 258 -13.25 1.54 -5.69
N ILE A 259 -12.65 0.41 -5.29
CA ILE A 259 -11.24 0.35 -4.85
C ILE A 259 -10.32 0.85 -5.96
N PHE A 260 -10.56 0.44 -7.21
CA PHE A 260 -9.79 0.89 -8.36
C PHE A 260 -9.89 2.41 -8.55
N VAL A 261 -11.10 2.99 -8.52
CA VAL A 261 -11.30 4.44 -8.69
C VAL A 261 -10.60 5.22 -7.57
N LEU A 262 -10.68 4.74 -6.32
CA LEU A 262 -9.99 5.35 -5.19
C LEU A 262 -8.47 5.30 -5.37
N ALA A 263 -7.90 4.15 -5.72
CA ALA A 263 -6.47 4.00 -5.97
C ALA A 263 -6.00 4.86 -7.13
N PHE A 264 -6.72 4.82 -8.25
CA PHE A 264 -6.42 5.60 -9.43
C PHE A 264 -6.47 7.10 -9.13
N GLY A 265 -7.50 7.58 -8.43
CA GLY A 265 -7.64 8.98 -8.04
C GLY A 265 -6.47 9.48 -7.19
N VAL A 266 -6.07 8.72 -6.16
CA VAL A 266 -4.93 9.09 -5.30
C VAL A 266 -3.62 9.09 -6.09
N ILE A 267 -3.35 8.03 -6.85
CA ILE A 267 -2.09 7.88 -7.60
C ILE A 267 -1.97 8.95 -8.70
N VAL A 268 -3.02 9.18 -9.49
CA VAL A 268 -2.98 10.17 -10.58
C VAL A 268 -2.82 11.58 -10.02
N THR A 269 -3.58 11.94 -8.98
CA THR A 269 -3.44 13.26 -8.34
C THR A 269 -2.01 13.50 -7.87
N TYR A 270 -1.40 12.46 -7.31
CA TYR A 270 -0.03 12.50 -6.85
C TYR A 270 0.98 12.60 -8.02
N LEU A 271 0.90 11.74 -9.04
CA LEU A 271 1.80 11.77 -10.20
C LEU A 271 1.75 13.12 -10.93
N VAL A 272 0.55 13.69 -11.09
CA VAL A 272 0.37 15.01 -11.71
C VAL A 272 1.07 16.10 -10.91
N ARG A 273 1.07 16.03 -9.57
CA ARG A 273 1.81 17.00 -8.73
C ARG A 273 3.31 16.78 -8.84
N ALA A 274 3.78 15.54 -8.74
CA ALA A 274 5.19 15.21 -8.83
C ALA A 274 5.83 15.62 -10.18
N PHE A 275 5.11 15.46 -11.29
CA PHE A 275 5.61 15.88 -12.61
C PHE A 275 5.51 17.39 -12.87
N ARG A 276 4.78 18.15 -12.06
CA ARG A 276 4.74 19.63 -12.14
C ARG A 276 5.86 20.30 -11.35
N GLU A 277 6.46 19.57 -10.42
CA GLU A 277 7.52 20.08 -9.52
C GLU A 277 8.94 19.81 -10.04
N ASN A 278 9.07 19.06 -11.15
CA ASN A 278 10.30 18.92 -11.94
C ASN A 278 10.24 19.80 -13.19
#